data_AF-A0A357CWE1-F1
#
_entry.id   AF-A0A357CWE1-F1
#
_cell.length_a   1.000
_cell.length_b   1.000
_cell.length_c   1.000
_cell.angle_alpha   90.00
_cell.angle_beta   90.00
_cell.angle_gamma   90.00
#
_symmetry.space_group_name_H-M   'P 1'
#
loop_
_entity.id
_entity.type
_entity.pdbx_description
1 polymer ?
#
loop_
_entity_poly.entity_id
_entity_poly.type
_entity_poly.pdbx_seq_one_letter_code
_entity_poly.pdbx_strand_id
1 'polypeptide(L)'
;VTKEENPVCKKCGVPMRQDPDTLDTWFSSALWPFSTLGWPKSTEDMSIFYPTSVLVTGYDIITFWVSRMIFSGLEYTGKKPFSDVLIHGLIRDSQGRKMSKSLGNGTDPLEIIEKYGADALRFTLAT
;
A
#
# COMPACT_ATOMS: atom_id res chain seq x y z
N VAL A 1 6.00 17.39 -10.55
CA VAL A 1 6.96 17.35 -11.67
C VAL A 1 6.50 18.37 -12.70
N THR A 2 7.24 19.46 -12.89
CA THR A 2 6.89 20.45 -13.91
C THR A 2 7.11 19.81 -15.28
N LYS A 3 6.08 19.81 -16.13
CA LYS A 3 6.19 19.27 -17.50
C LYS A 3 6.84 20.26 -18.47
N GLU A 4 7.10 21.47 -18.00
CA GLU A 4 7.65 22.58 -18.78
C GLU A 4 9.18 22.55 -18.73
N GLU A 5 9.84 22.81 -19.87
CA GLU A 5 11.31 22.85 -19.97
C GLU A 5 11.94 24.02 -19.21
N ASN A 6 11.25 25.17 -19.16
CA ASN A 6 11.72 26.39 -18.49
C ASN A 6 10.63 26.94 -17.56
N PRO A 7 10.35 26.29 -16.42
CA PRO A 7 9.28 26.72 -15.53
C PRO A 7 9.64 28.07 -14.89
N VAL A 8 8.68 28.99 -14.84
CA VAL A 8 8.84 30.30 -14.19
C VAL A 8 7.80 30.49 -13.08
N CYS A 9 8.17 31.23 -12.05
CA CYS A 9 7.28 31.49 -10.92
C CYS A 9 6.12 32.39 -11.34
N LYS A 10 4.87 31.89 -11.22
CA LYS A 10 3.65 32.66 -11.53
C LYS A 10 3.50 33.95 -10.72
N LYS A 11 4.20 34.08 -9.58
CA LYS A 11 4.11 35.26 -8.69
C LYS A 11 5.15 36.33 -9.02
N CYS A 12 6.39 35.97 -9.34
CA CYS A 12 7.50 36.92 -9.53
C CYS A 12 8.26 36.79 -10.86
N GLY A 13 7.89 35.83 -11.73
CA GLY A 13 8.45 35.68 -13.07
C GLY A 13 9.86 35.10 -13.14
N VAL A 14 10.50 34.78 -12.01
CA VAL A 14 11.87 34.23 -11.99
C VAL A 14 11.90 32.76 -12.40
N PRO A 15 13.00 32.28 -13.00
CA PRO A 15 13.18 30.86 -13.30
C PRO A 15 13.04 29.99 -12.05
N MET A 16 12.30 28.89 -12.19
CA MET A 16 12.14 27.88 -11.16
C MET A 16 12.94 26.64 -11.50
N ARG A 17 13.27 25.86 -10.47
CA ARG A 17 13.87 24.54 -10.58
C ARG A 17 13.02 23.56 -9.78
N GLN A 18 12.82 22.36 -10.32
CA GLN A 18 12.16 21.30 -9.58
C GLN A 18 13.03 20.84 -8.41
N ASP A 19 12.39 20.61 -7.26
CA ASP A 19 13.01 20.01 -6.10
C ASP A 19 13.60 18.62 -6.47
N PRO A 20 14.91 18.38 -6.22
CA PRO A 20 15.52 17.08 -6.50
C PRO A 20 15.03 15.96 -5.57
N ASP A 21 14.32 16.28 -4.48
CA ASP A 21 13.88 15.29 -3.51
C ASP A 21 12.80 14.34 -4.07
N THR A 22 12.67 13.20 -3.38
CA THR A 22 11.66 12.19 -3.67
C THR A 22 10.73 12.02 -2.48
N LEU A 23 9.54 11.51 -2.74
CA LEU A 23 8.57 11.23 -1.68
C LEU A 23 8.86 9.86 -1.06
N ASP A 24 8.61 9.76 0.24
CA ASP A 24 8.60 8.50 0.99
C ASP A 24 7.68 7.47 0.31
N THR A 25 8.10 6.22 0.18
CA THR A 25 7.27 5.13 -0.36
C THR A 25 5.94 4.97 0.41
N TRP A 26 5.93 5.28 1.70
CA TRP A 26 4.70 5.27 2.48
C TRP A 26 3.75 6.41 2.16
N PHE A 27 4.22 7.51 1.54
CA PHE A 27 3.36 8.57 1.04
C PHE A 27 2.49 8.06 -0.12
N SER A 28 3.09 7.45 -1.15
CA SER A 28 2.32 6.92 -2.27
C SER A 28 1.45 5.72 -1.86
N SER A 29 1.96 4.85 -0.98
CA SER A 29 1.21 3.70 -0.47
C SER A 29 0.00 4.07 0.38
N ALA A 30 0.04 5.23 1.05
CA ALA A 30 -1.11 5.76 1.81
C ALA A 30 -2.29 6.16 0.90
N LEU A 31 -2.03 6.42 -0.37
CA LEU A 31 -3.08 6.81 -1.33
C LEU A 31 -3.76 5.59 -1.98
N TRP A 32 -3.29 4.37 -1.72
CA TRP A 32 -3.81 3.13 -2.34
C TRP A 32 -5.35 3.10 -2.42
N PRO A 33 -6.13 3.35 -1.33
CA PRO A 33 -7.58 3.12 -1.28
C PRO A 33 -8.41 3.82 -2.35
N PHE A 34 -7.88 4.88 -2.94
CA PHE A 34 -8.58 5.69 -3.92
C PHE A 34 -7.73 5.97 -5.18
N SER A 35 -6.40 5.96 -5.08
CA SER A 35 -5.53 6.20 -6.25
C SER A 35 -5.63 5.10 -7.30
N THR A 36 -5.87 3.85 -6.87
CA THR A 36 -6.09 2.71 -7.77
C THR A 36 -7.43 2.77 -8.51
N LEU A 37 -8.37 3.56 -7.99
CA LEU A 37 -9.70 3.76 -8.55
C LEU A 37 -9.77 4.98 -9.47
N GLY A 38 -8.63 5.63 -9.77
CA GLY A 38 -8.56 6.76 -10.70
C GLY A 38 -8.68 8.14 -10.06
N TRP A 39 -8.67 8.24 -8.72
CA TRP A 39 -8.48 9.51 -8.03
C TRP A 39 -7.20 10.22 -8.52
N PRO A 40 -7.20 11.56 -8.71
CA PRO A 40 -8.19 12.54 -8.25
C PRO A 40 -9.38 12.79 -9.18
N LYS A 41 -9.52 12.02 -10.27
CA LYS A 41 -10.69 12.14 -11.14
C LYS A 41 -11.90 11.45 -10.50
N SER A 42 -13.10 11.98 -10.75
CA SER A 42 -14.35 11.29 -10.39
C SER A 42 -14.65 10.22 -11.42
N THR A 43 -14.28 8.98 -11.11
CA THR A 43 -14.50 7.79 -11.95
C THR A 43 -15.68 6.96 -11.44
N GLU A 44 -16.19 6.07 -12.30
CA GLU A 44 -17.21 5.08 -11.92
C GLU A 44 -16.67 4.09 -10.88
N ASP A 45 -15.43 3.63 -11.04
CA ASP A 45 -14.80 2.74 -10.05
C ASP A 45 -14.73 3.37 -8.65
N MET A 46 -14.43 4.67 -8.57
CA MET A 46 -14.39 5.36 -7.29
C MET A 46 -15.79 5.50 -6.66
N SER A 47 -16.86 5.60 -7.45
CA SER A 47 -18.22 5.68 -6.90
C SER A 47 -18.73 4.32 -6.43
N ILE A 48 -18.32 3.23 -7.07
CA ILE A 48 -18.76 1.86 -6.77
C ILE A 48 -17.94 1.24 -5.64
N PHE A 49 -16.60 1.36 -5.69
CA PHE A 49 -15.70 0.57 -4.84
C PHE A 49 -15.11 1.34 -3.65
N TYR A 50 -15.34 2.65 -3.54
CA TYR A 50 -14.87 3.46 -2.42
C TYR A 50 -16.03 3.98 -1.54
N PRO A 51 -15.99 3.78 -0.21
CA PRO A 51 -14.95 3.10 0.57
C PRO A 51 -14.84 1.58 0.37
N THR A 52 -13.64 1.04 0.53
CA THR A 52 -13.39 -0.40 0.54
C THR A 52 -14.07 -1.07 1.74
N SER A 53 -14.47 -2.34 1.64
CA SER A 53 -15.10 -3.04 2.76
C SER A 53 -14.07 -3.48 3.81
N VAL A 54 -13.11 -4.34 3.44
CA VAL A 54 -12.14 -4.96 4.35
C VAL A 54 -10.71 -4.74 3.85
N LEU A 55 -9.83 -4.26 4.72
CA LEU A 55 -8.37 -4.30 4.50
C LEU A 55 -7.77 -5.51 5.24
N VAL A 56 -7.09 -6.40 4.53
CA VAL A 56 -6.38 -7.56 5.11
C VAL A 56 -4.89 -7.29 5.14
N THR A 57 -4.26 -7.36 6.32
CA THR A 57 -2.81 -7.12 6.43
C THR A 57 -2.19 -7.71 7.71
N GLY A 58 -0.86 -7.73 7.78
CA GLY A 58 -0.11 -8.08 8.98
C GLY A 58 0.01 -6.91 9.96
N TYR A 59 0.16 -7.21 11.25
CA TYR A 59 0.26 -6.18 12.30
C TYR A 59 1.55 -5.34 12.22
N ASP A 60 2.56 -5.78 11.47
CA ASP A 60 3.87 -5.16 11.37
C ASP A 60 3.89 -3.83 10.62
N ILE A 61 2.84 -3.54 9.83
CA ILE A 61 2.76 -2.30 9.04
C ILE A 61 1.55 -1.43 9.39
N ILE A 62 0.92 -1.63 10.56
CA ILE A 62 -0.23 -0.82 11.00
C ILE A 62 0.11 0.68 11.03
N THR A 63 1.21 1.06 11.68
CA THR A 63 1.62 2.46 11.81
C THR A 63 2.14 3.06 10.50
N PHE A 64 2.81 2.25 9.68
CA PHE A 64 3.41 2.69 8.41
C PHE A 64 2.38 2.80 7.28
N TRP A 65 1.36 1.93 7.26
CA TRP A 65 0.43 1.83 6.15
C TRP A 65 -1.02 2.08 6.54
N VAL A 66 -1.58 1.29 7.46
CA VAL A 66 -3.01 1.37 7.82
C VAL A 66 -3.37 2.76 8.33
N SER A 67 -2.61 3.27 9.31
CA SER A 67 -2.84 4.61 9.88
C SER A 67 -2.69 5.71 8.83
N ARG A 68 -1.75 5.57 7.90
CA ARG A 68 -1.52 6.58 6.86
C ARG A 68 -2.63 6.58 5.81
N MET A 69 -3.16 5.41 5.43
CA MET A 69 -4.34 5.32 4.59
C MET A 69 -5.56 5.97 5.23
N ILE A 70 -5.75 5.79 6.55
CA ILE A 70 -6.85 6.44 7.28
C ILE A 70 -6.70 7.95 7.24
N PHE A 71 -5.52 8.48 7.60
CA PHE A 71 -5.24 9.92 7.55
C PHE A 71 -5.48 10.49 6.14
N SER A 72 -4.86 9.90 5.12
CA SER A 72 -4.97 10.40 3.74
C SER A 72 -6.38 10.24 3.16
N GLY A 73 -7.08 9.15 3.47
CA GLY A 73 -8.48 8.96 3.05
C GLY A 73 -9.40 10.03 3.62
N LEU A 74 -9.28 10.30 4.92
CA LEU A 74 -10.05 11.35 5.58
C LEU A 74 -9.72 12.74 5.02
N GLU A 75 -8.44 13.06 4.84
CA GLU A 75 -7.99 14.36 4.32
C GLU A 75 -8.47 14.61 2.88
N TYR A 76 -8.24 13.66 1.97
CA TYR A 76 -8.48 13.89 0.53
C TYR A 76 -9.90 13.57 0.07
N THR A 77 -10.65 12.76 0.81
CA THR A 77 -11.98 12.29 0.38
C THR A 77 -13.08 12.57 1.40
N GLY A 78 -12.74 12.95 2.64
CA GLY A 78 -13.69 13.10 3.73
C GLY A 78 -14.32 11.80 4.22
N LYS A 79 -13.88 10.64 3.71
CA LYS A 79 -14.42 9.32 4.06
C LYS A 79 -13.32 8.43 4.64
N LYS A 80 -13.71 7.50 5.52
CA LYS A 80 -12.81 6.42 5.95
C LYS A 80 -12.49 5.54 4.73
N PRO A 81 -11.23 5.08 4.54
CA PRO A 81 -10.85 4.32 3.35
C PRO A 81 -11.39 2.88 3.34
N PHE A 82 -11.61 2.29 4.51
CA PHE A 82 -12.16 0.95 4.68
C PHE A 82 -13.07 0.89 5.91
N SER A 83 -14.02 -0.05 5.92
CA SER A 83 -14.92 -0.25 7.06
C SER A 83 -14.33 -1.15 8.14
N ASP A 84 -13.64 -2.21 7.74
CA ASP A 84 -13.05 -3.21 8.61
C ASP A 84 -11.56 -3.42 8.29
N VAL A 85 -10.79 -3.79 9.30
CA VAL A 85 -9.38 -4.18 9.16
C VAL A 85 -9.19 -5.56 9.76
N LEU A 86 -8.85 -6.55 8.92
CA LEU A 86 -8.51 -7.89 9.35
C LEU A 86 -7.00 -8.00 9.49
N ILE A 87 -6.54 -8.20 10.71
CA ILE A 87 -5.13 -8.34 11.04
C ILE A 87 -4.78 -9.81 11.19
N HIS A 88 -3.92 -10.33 10.31
CA HIS A 88 -3.40 -11.69 10.41
C HIS A 88 -2.01 -11.73 11.06
N GLY A 89 -1.61 -12.92 11.52
CA GLY A 89 -0.28 -13.16 12.07
C GLY A 89 0.83 -13.13 11.03
N LEU A 90 2.08 -13.24 11.49
CA LEU A 90 3.24 -13.33 10.61
C LEU A 90 3.72 -14.77 10.54
N ILE A 91 4.05 -15.23 9.33
CA ILE A 91 4.67 -16.54 9.14
C ILE A 91 6.08 -16.52 9.72
N ARG A 92 6.43 -17.58 10.45
CA ARG A 92 7.71 -17.73 11.16
C ARG A 92 8.49 -18.91 10.62
N ASP A 93 9.81 -18.81 10.67
CA ASP A 93 10.70 -19.92 10.37
C ASP A 93 10.67 -20.98 11.48
N SER A 94 11.41 -22.08 11.28
CA SER A 94 11.50 -23.20 12.23
C SER A 94 12.10 -22.81 13.59
N GLN A 95 12.74 -21.64 13.71
CA GLN A 95 13.26 -21.10 14.96
C GLN A 95 12.31 -20.07 15.60
N GLY A 96 11.12 -19.87 15.01
CA GLY A 96 10.11 -18.93 15.49
C GLY A 96 10.39 -17.46 15.14
N ARG A 97 11.36 -17.18 14.27
CA ARG A 97 11.67 -15.82 13.81
C ARG A 97 10.77 -15.43 12.66
N LYS A 98 10.39 -14.16 12.58
CA LYS A 98 9.63 -13.63 11.44
C LYS A 98 10.36 -13.94 10.13
N MET A 99 9.65 -14.45 9.13
CA MET A 99 10.21 -14.58 7.79
C MET A 99 10.46 -13.19 7.16
N SER A 100 11.69 -12.96 6.70
CA SER A 100 12.04 -11.74 5.97
C SER A 100 13.16 -12.00 4.96
N LYS A 101 13.19 -11.21 3.89
CA LYS A 101 14.29 -11.24 2.92
C LYS A 101 15.62 -10.85 3.57
N SER A 102 15.61 -9.92 4.50
CA SER A 102 16.82 -9.46 5.21
C SER A 102 17.48 -10.56 6.04
N LEU A 103 16.70 -11.49 6.59
CA LEU A 103 17.20 -12.65 7.34
C LEU A 103 17.51 -13.85 6.43
N GLY A 104 17.11 -13.80 5.16
CA GLY A 104 17.25 -14.92 4.22
C GLY A 104 16.52 -16.19 4.64
N ASN A 105 15.53 -16.07 5.54
CA ASN A 105 14.80 -17.20 6.14
C ASN A 105 13.40 -17.39 5.55
N GLY A 106 13.09 -16.71 4.44
CA GLY A 106 11.85 -16.90 3.70
C GLY A 106 11.91 -18.18 2.86
N THR A 107 10.81 -18.91 2.84
CA THR A 107 10.61 -20.05 1.93
C THR A 107 9.86 -19.59 0.69
N ASP A 108 10.29 -20.03 -0.49
CA ASP A 108 9.57 -19.72 -1.73
C ASP A 108 8.24 -20.51 -1.74
N PRO A 109 7.06 -19.85 -1.82
CA PRO A 109 5.80 -20.54 -1.90
C PRO A 109 5.70 -21.48 -3.11
N LEU A 110 6.40 -21.20 -4.22
CA LEU A 110 6.37 -22.03 -5.41
C LEU A 110 7.01 -23.41 -5.19
N GLU A 111 8.07 -23.49 -4.38
CA GLU A 111 8.70 -24.77 -4.01
C GLU A 111 7.74 -25.66 -3.21
N ILE A 112 6.94 -25.04 -2.33
CA ILE A 112 5.93 -25.76 -1.53
C ILE A 112 4.76 -26.20 -2.41
N ILE A 113 4.34 -25.35 -3.35
CA ILE A 113 3.28 -25.66 -4.31
C ILE A 113 3.70 -26.81 -5.22
N GLU A 114 4.93 -26.82 -5.71
CA GLU A 114 5.44 -27.91 -6.55
C GLU A 114 5.44 -29.24 -5.79
N LYS A 115 5.76 -29.21 -4.49
CA LYS A 115 5.86 -30.42 -3.67
C LYS A 115 4.52 -30.95 -3.16
N TYR A 116 3.60 -30.07 -2.77
CA TYR A 116 2.37 -30.45 -2.06
C TYR A 116 1.08 -29.90 -2.69
N GLY A 117 1.17 -29.03 -3.70
CA GLY A 117 0.03 -28.39 -4.36
C GLY A 117 -0.39 -27.06 -3.72
N ALA A 118 -1.02 -26.20 -4.52
CA ALA A 118 -1.49 -24.89 -4.08
C ALA A 118 -2.60 -24.97 -3.01
N ASP A 119 -3.48 -25.96 -3.11
CA ASP A 119 -4.56 -26.14 -2.14
C ASP A 119 -4.04 -26.55 -0.77
N ALA A 120 -3.02 -27.41 -0.70
CA ALA A 120 -2.39 -27.77 0.56
C ALA A 120 -1.75 -26.55 1.25
N LEU A 121 -1.05 -25.70 0.48
CA LEU A 121 -0.47 -24.46 1.00
C LEU A 121 -1.56 -23.50 1.50
N ARG A 122 -2.60 -23.25 0.70
CA ARG A 122 -3.69 -22.34 1.07
C ARG A 122 -4.43 -22.82 2.32
N PHE A 123 -4.72 -24.12 2.40
CA PHE A 123 -5.40 -24.70 3.56
C PHE A 123 -4.55 -24.52 4.82
N THR A 124 -3.26 -24.85 4.74
CA THR A 124 -2.31 -24.71 5.86
C THR A 124 -2.14 -23.26 6.33
N LEU A 125 -2.23 -22.27 5.43
CA LEU A 125 -2.11 -20.86 5.79
C LEU A 125 -3.40 -20.25 6.33
N ALA A 126 -4.56 -20.83 5.99
CA ALA A 126 -5.87 -20.33 6.39
C ALA A 126 -6.36 -20.91 7.73
N THR A 127 -5.82 -22.07 8.13
CA THR A 127 -6.10 -22.76 9.42
C THR A 127 -5.03 -22.46 10.45
#